data_AF-A0A3R7W9E2-F1
#
_entry.id   AF-A0A3R7W9E2-F1
#
_cell.length_a   1.000
_cell.length_b   1.000
_cell.length_c   1.000
_cell.angle_alpha   90.00
_cell.angle_beta   90.00
_cell.angle_gamma   90.00
#
_symmetry.space_group_name_H-M   'P 1'
#
loop_
_entity.id
_entity.type
_entity.pdbx_description
1 polymer ?
#
loop_
_entity_poly.entity_id
_entity_poly.type
_entity_poly.pdbx_seq_one_letter_code
_entity_poly.pdbx_strand_id
1 'polypeptide(L)'
;MFRYHNITYLITDITLKLSLGLIFFNYGYGKLNKLIKQEADGLIGMVASIPFFGIFPLFSSWILALTETFAIFAFIYGYTNFSLSNFISRFTGFLCLIISIIIVYLHIFVWGDNLFSHGPFKSLNIEEGKKAIFGQFLFIPISMYIIFNNRLNLSAFSETK
;
A
#
# COMPACT_ATOMS: atom_id res chain seq x y z
N MET A 1 -17.48 16.77 -23.71
CA MET A 1 -16.90 17.13 -22.40
C MET A 1 -16.84 15.93 -21.43
N PHE A 2 -17.90 15.13 -21.30
CA PHE A 2 -17.92 13.91 -20.45
C PHE A 2 -16.90 12.82 -20.81
N ARG A 3 -16.65 12.55 -22.11
CA ARG A 3 -15.69 11.51 -22.54
C ARG A 3 -14.24 11.79 -22.13
N TYR A 4 -13.76 13.03 -22.31
CA TYR A 4 -12.39 13.39 -21.91
C TYR A 4 -12.20 13.32 -20.39
N HIS A 5 -13.20 13.74 -19.62
CA HIS A 5 -13.18 13.63 -18.16
C HIS A 5 -13.10 12.17 -17.69
N ASN A 6 -13.82 11.25 -18.35
CA ASN A 6 -13.76 9.82 -18.04
C ASN A 6 -12.40 9.20 -18.40
N ILE A 7 -11.77 9.62 -19.50
CA ILE A 7 -10.44 9.13 -19.89
C ILE A 7 -9.37 9.63 -18.91
N THR A 8 -9.37 10.92 -18.58
CA THR A 8 -8.41 11.48 -17.61
C THR A 8 -8.56 10.81 -16.25
N TYR A 9 -9.79 10.58 -15.81
CA TYR A 9 -10.08 9.88 -14.57
C TYR A 9 -9.57 8.43 -14.59
N LEU A 10 -9.82 7.68 -15.66
CA LEU A 10 -9.33 6.31 -15.81
C LEU A 10 -7.80 6.25 -15.77
N ILE A 11 -7.13 7.17 -16.47
CA ILE A 11 -5.67 7.26 -16.45
C ILE A 11 -5.18 7.54 -15.02
N THR A 12 -5.78 8.50 -14.31
CA THR A 12 -5.42 8.80 -12.92
C THR A 12 -5.62 7.60 -11.99
N ASP A 13 -6.73 6.88 -12.12
CA ASP A 13 -7.01 5.68 -11.31
C ASP A 13 -5.97 4.57 -11.57
N ILE A 14 -5.64 4.32 -12.84
CA ILE A 14 -4.60 3.37 -13.25
C ILE A 14 -3.25 3.80 -12.68
N THR A 15 -2.87 5.07 -12.85
CA THR A 15 -1.60 5.58 -12.33
C THR A 15 -1.52 5.41 -10.82
N LEU A 16 -2.54 5.80 -10.05
CA LEU A 16 -2.54 5.68 -8.60
C LEU A 16 -2.41 4.22 -8.13
N LYS A 17 -3.21 3.31 -8.68
CA LYS A 17 -3.16 1.89 -8.31
C LYS A 17 -1.83 1.24 -8.68
N LEU A 18 -1.30 1.52 -9.88
CA LEU A 18 -0.01 0.96 -10.30
C LEU A 18 1.15 1.57 -9.54
N SER A 19 1.16 2.87 -9.26
CA SER A 19 2.19 3.50 -8.43
C SER A 19 2.19 2.92 -7.02
N LEU A 20 1.03 2.79 -6.37
CA LEU A 20 0.93 2.15 -5.06
C LEU A 20 1.40 0.68 -5.14
N GLY A 21 0.94 -0.06 -6.14
CA GLY A 21 1.33 -1.45 -6.37
C GLY A 21 2.84 -1.63 -6.55
N LEU A 22 3.50 -0.77 -7.31
CA LEU A 22 4.94 -0.81 -7.54
C LEU A 22 5.73 -0.50 -6.27
N ILE A 23 5.27 0.47 -5.48
CA ILE A 23 5.89 0.82 -4.21
C ILE A 23 5.82 -0.38 -3.25
N PHE A 24 4.63 -0.96 -3.09
CA PHE A 24 4.42 -2.15 -2.27
C PHE A 24 5.21 -3.35 -2.80
N PHE A 25 5.26 -3.54 -4.12
CA PHE A 25 6.06 -4.60 -4.73
C PHE A 25 7.55 -4.47 -4.38
N ASN A 26 8.11 -3.26 -4.44
CA ASN A 26 9.52 -3.04 -4.12
C ASN A 26 9.84 -3.38 -2.65
N TYR A 27 8.99 -2.91 -1.72
CA TYR A 27 9.13 -3.26 -0.30
C TYR A 27 8.93 -4.75 -0.03
N GLY A 28 7.88 -5.33 -0.61
CA GLY A 28 7.50 -6.73 -0.43
C GLY A 28 8.53 -7.69 -1.01
N TYR A 29 9.02 -7.43 -2.22
CA TYR A 29 10.00 -8.28 -2.90
C TYR A 29 11.30 -8.39 -2.11
N GLY A 30 11.80 -7.27 -1.57
CA GLY A 30 12.98 -7.26 -0.71
C GLY A 30 12.79 -8.12 0.55
N LYS A 31 11.60 -8.05 1.18
CA LYS A 31 11.25 -8.87 2.34
C LYS A 31 11.12 -10.35 1.98
N LEU A 32 10.45 -10.65 0.87
CA LEU A 32 10.22 -12.01 0.37
C LEU A 32 11.54 -12.70 0.04
N ASN A 33 12.45 -12.01 -0.64
CA ASN A 33 13.77 -12.55 -0.98
C ASN A 33 14.58 -12.91 0.28
N LYS A 34 14.54 -12.06 1.32
CA LYS A 34 15.18 -12.34 2.62
C LYS A 34 14.57 -13.56 3.30
N LEU A 35 13.25 -13.72 3.26
CA LEU A 35 12.55 -14.88 3.83
C LEU A 35 12.92 -16.17 3.10
N ILE A 36 12.98 -16.16 1.77
CA ILE A 36 13.37 -17.33 0.95
C ILE A 36 14.82 -17.73 1.25
N LYS A 37 15.73 -16.76 1.40
CA LYS A 37 17.15 -16.99 1.69
C LYS A 37 17.45 -17.31 3.17
N GLN A 38 16.43 -17.32 4.04
CA GLN A 38 16.60 -17.50 5.49
C GLN A 38 17.46 -16.39 6.16
N GLU A 39 17.47 -15.18 5.59
CA GLU A 39 18.19 -14.00 6.10
C GLU A 39 17.21 -12.95 6.65
N ALA A 40 16.12 -13.41 7.29
CA ALA A 40 14.97 -12.58 7.65
C ALA A 40 14.88 -12.22 9.14
N ASP A 41 15.91 -12.46 9.94
CA ASP A 41 15.87 -12.23 11.40
C ASP A 41 15.47 -10.79 11.76
N GLY A 42 15.99 -9.80 11.03
CA GLY A 42 15.61 -8.40 11.22
C GLY A 42 14.15 -8.11 10.86
N LEU A 43 13.59 -8.78 9.84
CA LEU A 43 12.17 -8.65 9.48
C LEU A 43 11.29 -9.30 10.53
N ILE A 44 11.63 -10.51 10.96
CA ILE A 44 10.90 -11.27 11.97
C ILE A 44 10.91 -10.51 13.30
N GLY A 45 12.07 -9.94 13.68
CA GLY A 45 12.20 -9.09 14.87
C GLY A 45 11.36 -7.81 14.77
N MET A 46 11.30 -7.16 13.61
CA MET A 46 10.40 -6.04 13.38
C MET A 46 8.93 -6.46 13.55
N VAL A 47 8.51 -7.56 12.92
CA VAL A 47 7.12 -8.04 13.01
C VAL A 47 6.75 -8.47 14.43
N ALA A 48 7.70 -9.01 15.19
CA ALA A 48 7.52 -9.33 16.61
C ALA A 48 7.21 -8.11 17.48
N SER A 49 7.69 -6.92 17.10
CA SER A 49 7.40 -5.67 17.83
C SER A 49 6.00 -5.11 17.56
N ILE A 50 5.29 -5.63 16.57
CA ILE A 50 3.95 -5.15 16.19
C ILE A 50 2.90 -5.89 17.04
N PRO A 51 2.00 -5.17 17.73
CA PRO A 51 0.87 -5.79 18.42
C PRO A 51 0.07 -6.70 17.48
N PHE A 52 -0.44 -7.83 18.00
CA PHE A 52 -1.17 -8.88 17.25
C PHE A 52 -0.31 -9.69 16.26
N PHE A 53 0.50 -9.07 15.41
CA PHE A 53 1.37 -9.80 14.47
C PHE A 53 2.53 -10.52 15.15
N GLY A 54 2.98 -10.02 16.31
CA GLY A 54 4.03 -10.64 17.12
C GLY A 54 3.65 -11.93 17.82
N ILE A 55 2.37 -12.36 17.77
CA ILE A 55 1.95 -13.67 18.32
C ILE A 55 2.54 -14.82 17.48
N PHE A 56 2.59 -14.66 16.15
CA PHE A 56 3.19 -15.61 15.22
C PHE A 56 4.09 -14.88 14.20
N PRO A 57 5.27 -14.39 14.63
CA PRO A 57 6.04 -13.41 13.87
C PRO A 57 6.57 -13.96 12.55
N LEU A 58 6.92 -15.24 12.49
CA LEU A 58 7.36 -15.90 11.25
C LEU A 58 6.23 -15.94 10.21
N PHE A 59 5.05 -16.43 10.61
CA PHE A 59 3.88 -16.53 9.74
C PHE A 59 3.40 -15.15 9.28
N SER A 60 3.31 -14.20 10.21
CA SER A 60 2.97 -12.81 9.93
C SER A 60 3.95 -12.14 8.96
N SER A 61 5.26 -12.44 9.06
CA SER A 61 6.28 -11.92 8.14
C SER A 61 6.06 -12.42 6.70
N TRP A 62 5.71 -13.70 6.55
CA TRP A 62 5.36 -14.27 5.24
C TRP A 62 4.11 -13.63 4.66
N ILE A 63 3.04 -13.51 5.44
CA ILE A 63 1.81 -12.85 4.98
C ILE A 63 2.08 -11.41 4.54
N LEU A 64 2.83 -10.66 5.34
CA LEU A 64 3.18 -9.28 5.02
C LEU A 64 3.95 -9.20 3.70
N ALA A 65 5.03 -9.98 3.56
CA ALA A 65 5.88 -9.97 2.37
C ALA A 65 5.10 -10.39 1.11
N LEU A 66 4.27 -11.44 1.21
CA LEU A 66 3.44 -11.91 0.09
C LEU A 66 2.38 -10.87 -0.28
N THR A 67 1.70 -10.28 0.69
CA THR A 67 0.65 -9.28 0.44
C THR A 67 1.23 -8.05 -0.24
N GLU A 68 2.37 -7.54 0.24
CA GLU A 68 3.05 -6.40 -0.37
C GLU A 68 3.55 -6.72 -1.79
N THR A 69 4.12 -7.92 -2.01
CA THR A 69 4.61 -8.33 -3.32
C THR A 69 3.47 -8.51 -4.33
N PHE A 70 2.36 -9.15 -3.93
CA PHE A 70 1.30 -9.49 -4.87
C PHE A 70 0.24 -8.39 -5.07
N ALA A 71 0.30 -7.29 -4.30
CA ALA A 71 -0.65 -6.18 -4.40
C ALA A 71 -0.77 -5.61 -5.83
N ILE A 72 0.35 -5.48 -6.55
CA ILE A 72 0.35 -4.99 -7.93
C ILE A 72 -0.48 -5.86 -8.89
N PHE A 73 -0.39 -7.18 -8.75
CA PHE A 73 -1.14 -8.10 -9.59
C PHE A 73 -2.63 -8.03 -9.30
N ALA A 74 -3.02 -7.87 -8.03
CA ALA A 74 -4.41 -7.69 -7.66
C ALA A 74 -4.99 -6.35 -8.15
N PHE A 75 -4.17 -5.28 -8.19
CA PHE A 75 -4.58 -4.02 -8.80
C PHE A 75 -4.75 -4.12 -10.31
N ILE A 76 -3.84 -4.80 -11.02
CA ILE A 76 -3.97 -5.09 -12.46
C ILE A 76 -5.22 -5.93 -12.72
N TYR A 77 -5.42 -6.97 -11.90
CA TYR A 77 -6.58 -7.85 -11.99
C TYR A 77 -7.89 -7.07 -11.81
N GLY A 78 -7.89 -6.01 -11.00
CA GLY A 78 -9.01 -5.09 -10.83
C GLY A 78 -9.56 -4.46 -12.10
N TYR A 79 -8.77 -4.36 -13.17
CA TYR A 79 -9.18 -3.81 -14.46
C TYR A 79 -9.75 -4.86 -15.43
N THR A 80 -9.74 -6.13 -15.03
CA THR A 80 -10.33 -7.20 -15.85
C THR A 80 -11.84 -7.24 -15.69
N ASN A 81 -12.55 -7.75 -16.70
CA ASN A 81 -14.01 -7.88 -16.69
C ASN A 81 -14.51 -9.16 -15.98
N PHE A 82 -13.67 -9.80 -15.16
CA PHE A 82 -14.07 -11.01 -14.43
C PHE A 82 -14.98 -10.68 -13.24
N SER A 83 -15.88 -11.61 -12.91
CA SER A 83 -16.62 -11.54 -11.65
C SER A 83 -15.62 -11.59 -10.49
N LEU A 84 -15.69 -10.63 -9.57
CA LEU A 84 -14.77 -10.39 -8.44
C LEU A 84 -13.53 -9.51 -8.69
N SER A 85 -13.23 -9.08 -9.91
CA SER A 85 -12.07 -8.20 -10.17
C SER A 85 -12.06 -6.94 -9.29
N ASN A 86 -13.17 -6.22 -9.26
CA ASN A 86 -13.36 -5.04 -8.42
C ASN A 86 -13.26 -5.36 -6.92
N PHE A 87 -13.82 -6.49 -6.49
CA PHE A 87 -13.76 -6.89 -5.08
C PHE A 87 -12.31 -7.15 -4.67
N ILE A 88 -11.56 -7.91 -5.46
CA ILE A 88 -10.15 -8.22 -5.21
C ILE A 88 -9.32 -6.93 -5.16
N SER A 89 -9.49 -6.03 -6.13
CA SER A 89 -8.78 -4.75 -6.15
C SER A 89 -9.03 -3.90 -4.89
N ARG A 90 -10.30 -3.82 -4.46
CA ARG A 90 -10.69 -3.06 -3.25
C ARG A 90 -10.20 -3.73 -1.97
N PHE A 91 -10.29 -5.05 -1.90
CA PHE A 91 -9.78 -5.82 -0.77
C PHE A 91 -8.26 -5.67 -0.64
N THR A 92 -7.52 -5.69 -1.74
CA THR A 92 -6.10 -5.36 -1.75
C THR A 92 -5.85 -3.93 -1.29
N GLY A 93 -6.65 -2.95 -1.73
CA GLY A 93 -6.59 -1.58 -1.21
C GLY A 93 -6.78 -1.51 0.30
N PHE A 94 -7.71 -2.30 0.85
CA PHE A 94 -7.92 -2.43 2.30
C PHE A 94 -6.71 -3.05 3.02
N LEU A 95 -6.10 -4.09 2.45
CA LEU A 95 -4.88 -4.66 3.01
C LEU A 95 -3.71 -3.67 2.97
N CYS A 96 -3.53 -2.94 1.86
CA CYS A 96 -2.54 -1.87 1.75
C CYS A 96 -2.77 -0.77 2.79
N LEU A 97 -4.03 -0.41 3.08
CA LEU A 97 -4.37 0.55 4.12
C LEU A 97 -3.91 0.07 5.50
N ILE A 98 -4.24 -1.17 5.87
CA ILE A 98 -3.81 -1.77 7.15
C ILE A 98 -2.29 -1.75 7.26
N ILE A 99 -1.58 -2.21 6.23
CA ILE A 99 -0.12 -2.26 6.21
C ILE A 99 0.46 -0.85 6.34
N SER A 100 -0.11 0.14 5.64
CA SER A 100 0.35 1.54 5.71
C SER A 100 0.21 2.11 7.11
N ILE A 101 -0.92 1.85 7.78
CA ILE A 101 -1.15 2.29 9.18
C ILE A 101 -0.11 1.66 10.11
N ILE A 102 0.17 0.36 9.94
CA ILE A 102 1.17 -0.35 10.75
C ILE A 102 2.57 0.21 10.53
N ILE A 103 2.95 0.49 9.27
CA ILE A 103 4.25 1.08 8.94
C ILE A 103 4.39 2.47 9.58
N VAL A 104 3.37 3.32 9.44
CA VAL A 104 3.38 4.66 10.05
C VAL A 104 3.44 4.56 11.57
N TYR A 105 2.71 3.63 12.18
CA TYR A 105 2.77 3.37 13.62
C TYR A 105 4.18 2.98 14.06
N LEU A 106 4.82 2.03 13.37
CA LEU A 106 6.18 1.59 13.68
C LEU A 106 7.17 2.75 13.62
N HIS A 107 7.13 3.53 12.54
CA HIS A 107 8.05 4.65 12.37
C HIS A 107 7.86 5.71 13.47
N ILE A 108 6.63 6.13 13.75
CA ILE A 108 6.37 7.20 14.72
C ILE A 108 6.59 6.72 16.17
N PHE A 109 5.98 5.61 16.57
CA PHE A 109 5.92 5.22 17.97
C PHE A 109 7.03 4.27 18.41
N VAL A 110 7.59 3.47 17.49
CA VAL A 110 8.65 2.50 17.83
C VAL A 110 10.03 3.05 17.48
N TRP A 111 10.17 3.71 16.32
CA TRP A 111 11.46 4.24 15.87
C TRP A 111 11.66 5.73 16.16
N GLY A 112 10.61 6.46 16.56
CA GLY A 112 10.67 7.89 16.85
C GLY A 112 11.02 8.73 15.60
N ASP A 113 10.68 8.22 14.43
CA ASP A 113 10.72 8.96 13.17
C ASP A 113 9.54 9.94 13.12
N ASN A 114 9.64 10.95 12.25
CA ASN A 114 8.60 11.98 12.14
C ASN A 114 8.18 12.21 10.69
N LEU A 115 7.07 12.92 10.48
CA LEU A 115 6.48 13.05 9.15
C LEU A 115 7.37 13.83 8.19
N PHE A 116 7.90 14.97 8.62
CA PHE A 116 8.60 15.91 7.75
C PHE A 116 10.08 16.03 8.11
N SER A 117 10.93 16.23 7.10
CA SER A 117 12.31 16.65 7.35
C SER A 117 12.30 18.05 7.95
N HIS A 118 11.80 19.03 7.21
CA HIS A 118 11.65 20.41 7.65
C HIS A 118 10.29 20.93 7.19
N GLY A 119 9.42 21.24 8.14
CA GLY A 119 8.07 21.73 7.90
C GLY A 119 7.68 22.88 8.82
N PRO A 120 6.55 23.54 8.54
CA PRO A 120 6.07 24.68 9.33
C PRO A 120 5.68 24.29 10.76
N PHE A 121 5.39 23.02 11.01
CA PHE A 121 5.04 22.49 12.33
C PHE A 121 6.23 21.75 12.93
N LYS A 122 6.93 22.38 13.89
CA LYS A 122 8.11 21.81 14.55
C LYS A 122 7.85 20.44 15.18
N SER A 123 6.65 20.21 15.72
CA SER A 123 6.26 18.94 16.33
C SER A 123 6.20 17.76 15.34
N LEU A 124 6.09 18.05 14.03
CA LEU A 124 6.03 17.04 12.97
C LEU A 124 7.37 16.88 12.24
N ASN A 125 8.38 17.64 12.65
CA ASN A 125 9.71 17.61 12.06
C ASN A 125 10.58 16.57 12.77
N ILE A 126 11.46 15.94 11.99
CA ILE A 126 12.44 15.01 12.54
C ILE A 126 13.41 15.73 13.48
N GLU A 127 13.82 15.02 14.52
CA GLU A 127 14.98 15.38 15.34
C GLU A 127 16.27 14.89 14.65
N GLU A 128 17.43 15.39 15.08
CA GLU A 128 18.71 15.00 14.49
C GLU A 128 18.93 13.48 14.54
N GLY A 129 19.24 12.89 13.38
CA GLY A 129 19.47 11.45 13.23
C GLY A 129 18.22 10.58 12.97
N LYS A 130 17.02 11.17 12.87
CA LYS A 130 15.77 10.46 12.54
C LYS A 130 15.39 10.55 11.06
N LYS A 131 14.44 9.72 10.61
CA LYS A 131 13.98 9.66 9.22
C LYS A 131 12.64 10.36 9.03
N ALA A 132 12.47 10.99 7.87
CA ALA A 132 11.19 11.55 7.45
C ALA A 132 10.36 10.49 6.74
N ILE A 133 9.08 10.37 7.10
CA ILE A 133 8.20 9.29 6.63
C ILE A 133 6.97 9.76 5.85
N PHE A 134 6.99 11.01 5.36
CA PHE A 134 5.88 11.57 4.59
C PHE A 134 5.44 10.68 3.42
N GLY A 135 6.40 10.05 2.73
CA GLY A 135 6.11 9.11 1.64
C GLY A 135 5.24 7.94 2.09
N GLN A 136 5.58 7.32 3.22
CA GLN A 136 4.81 6.21 3.81
C GLN A 136 3.43 6.67 4.26
N PHE A 137 3.33 7.90 4.77
CA PHE A 137 2.05 8.49 5.16
C PHE A 137 1.10 8.66 3.97
N LEU A 138 1.61 9.00 2.77
CA LEU A 138 0.80 9.13 1.55
C LEU A 138 0.13 7.83 1.10
N PHE A 139 0.58 6.66 1.56
CA PHE A 139 -0.05 5.40 1.19
C PHE A 139 -1.45 5.25 1.79
N ILE A 140 -1.72 5.89 2.93
CA ILE A 140 -3.04 5.89 3.59
C ILE A 140 -4.12 6.53 2.70
N PRO A 141 -4.00 7.81 2.27
CA PRO A 141 -5.02 8.44 1.44
C PRO A 141 -5.17 7.77 0.07
N ILE A 142 -4.08 7.26 -0.53
CA ILE A 142 -4.16 6.52 -1.80
C ILE A 142 -4.92 5.20 -1.61
N SER A 143 -4.66 4.47 -0.52
CA SER A 143 -5.40 3.24 -0.21
C SER A 143 -6.88 3.51 0.07
N MET A 144 -7.19 4.58 0.81
CA MET A 144 -8.57 5.04 1.03
C MET A 144 -9.27 5.36 -0.29
N TYR A 145 -8.60 6.08 -1.20
CA TYR A 145 -9.12 6.33 -2.54
C TYR A 145 -9.46 5.01 -3.25
N ILE A 146 -8.57 4.02 -3.27
CA ILE A 146 -8.83 2.73 -3.94
C ILE A 146 -10.03 1.98 -3.34
N ILE A 147 -10.20 2.02 -2.02
CA ILE A 147 -11.31 1.32 -1.31
C ILE A 147 -12.67 1.95 -1.62
N PHE A 148 -12.73 3.27 -1.61
CA PHE A 148 -13.98 4.04 -1.70
C PHE A 148 -14.30 4.54 -3.10
N ASN A 149 -13.35 4.47 -4.03
CA ASN A 149 -13.60 4.87 -5.40
C ASN A 149 -14.50 3.85 -6.10
N ASN A 150 -15.80 4.17 -6.19
CA ASN A 150 -16.86 3.24 -6.60
C ASN A 150 -17.31 3.45 -8.07
N ARG A 151 -16.57 4.23 -8.87
CA ARG A 151 -16.97 4.51 -10.26
C ARG A 151 -16.19 3.66 -11.25
N LEU A 152 -16.91 2.66 -11.80
CA LEU A 152 -16.79 2.05 -13.13
C LEU A 152 -15.74 0.92 -13.24
N ASN A 153 -16.08 -0.38 -13.26
CA ASN A 153 -16.91 -1.05 -14.27
C ASN A 153 -17.01 -0.24 -15.56
N LEU A 154 -16.10 -0.53 -16.48
CA LEU A 154 -16.02 -0.05 -17.86
C LEU A 154 -17.23 -0.51 -18.72
N SER A 155 -18.46 -0.30 -18.25
CA SER A 155 -19.65 -0.28 -19.12
C SER A 155 -19.65 0.91 -20.07
N ALA A 156 -18.62 1.77 -20.02
CA ALA A 156 -18.39 2.85 -20.99
C ALA A 156 -18.07 2.35 -22.42
N PHE A 157 -17.86 1.05 -22.63
CA PHE A 157 -17.74 0.45 -23.98
C PHE A 157 -18.98 -0.35 -24.42
N SER A 158 -20.00 -0.54 -23.58
CA SER A 158 -21.21 -1.29 -23.96
C SER A 158 -22.39 -0.41 -24.41
N GLU A 159 -22.22 0.91 -24.43
CA GLU A 159 -23.23 1.85 -24.99
C GLU A 159 -22.91 2.27 -26.43
N THR A 160 -22.43 1.33 -27.23
CA THR A 160 -22.58 1.40 -28.70
C THR A 160 -23.71 0.45 -29.09
N LYS A 161 -24.95 0.91 -28.84
CA LYS A 161 -26.07 0.58 -29.71
C LYS A 161 -26.04 1.51 -30.91
#